data_AF-A0A5B7F8N0-F1
#
_entry.id   AF-A0A5B7F8N0-F1
#
_cell.length_a   1.000
_cell.length_b   1.000
_cell.length_c   1.000
_cell.angle_alpha   90.00
_cell.angle_beta   90.00
_cell.angle_gamma   90.00
#
_symmetry.space_group_name_H-M   'P 1'
#
loop_
_entity.id
_entity.type
_entity.pdbx_description
1 polymer ?
#
loop_
_entity_poly.entity_id
_entity_poly.type
_entity_poly.pdbx_seq_one_letter_code
_entity_poly.pdbx_strand_id
1 'polypeptide(L)'
;MDQQLFGNIKSFSSTHCLIDLLNYVYRNLEKRKTSVALAFVNFQKAFDLFHHTTVIAKAINLQVHPILVSWFSDILSHSQVVRHQGATCPLQYITCGVSHESE
;
A
#
# COMPACT_ATOMS: atom_id res chain seq x y z
N MET A 1 3.89 -0.05 16.76
CA MET A 1 3.06 -0.27 15.55
C MET A 1 1.80 0.55 15.71
N ASP A 2 1.29 1.14 14.64
CA ASP A 2 0.03 1.87 14.68
C ASP A 2 -1.14 0.91 14.96
N GLN A 3 -1.95 1.21 15.97
CA GLN A 3 -3.01 0.31 16.45
C GLN A 3 -4.27 0.31 15.55
N GLN A 4 -4.32 1.17 14.52
CA GLN A 4 -5.46 1.31 13.60
C GLN A 4 -5.21 0.66 12.24
N LEU A 5 -4.12 -0.10 12.10
CA LEU A 5 -3.87 -0.91 10.92
C LEU A 5 -4.58 -2.26 11.07
N PHE A 6 -5.57 -2.50 10.21
CA PHE A 6 -6.36 -3.75 10.21
C PHE A 6 -6.10 -4.64 8.99
N GLY A 7 -5.41 -4.12 7.96
CA GLY A 7 -5.13 -4.83 6.71
C GLY A 7 -3.82 -5.61 6.77
N ASN A 8 -3.84 -6.88 6.34
CA ASN A 8 -2.67 -7.77 6.23
C ASN A 8 -1.82 -7.90 7.52
N ILE A 9 -2.44 -7.76 8.69
CA ILE A 9 -1.81 -7.99 10.00
C ILE A 9 -2.44 -9.21 10.64
N LYS A 10 -1.60 -10.13 11.13
CA LYS A 10 -2.03 -11.36 11.79
C LYS A 10 -2.92 -10.99 12.99
N SER A 11 -4.04 -11.71 13.13
CA SER A 11 -5.04 -11.52 14.20
C SER A 11 -5.99 -10.31 14.07
N PHE A 12 -5.93 -9.55 12.98
CA PHE A 12 -6.92 -8.51 12.68
C PHE A 12 -7.83 -8.92 11.51
N SER A 13 -9.13 -8.60 11.62
CA SER A 13 -10.12 -8.88 10.57
C SER A 13 -10.83 -7.61 10.13
N SER A 14 -11.43 -7.63 8.93
CA SER A 14 -12.28 -6.55 8.43
C SER A 14 -13.44 -6.23 9.41
N THR A 15 -13.95 -7.25 10.10
CA THR A 15 -14.99 -7.08 11.14
C THR A 15 -14.49 -6.26 12.32
N HIS A 16 -13.25 -6.51 12.78
CA HIS A 16 -12.68 -5.75 13.89
C HIS A 16 -12.48 -4.26 13.53
N CYS A 17 -12.06 -3.98 12.29
CA CYS A 17 -12.01 -2.62 11.74
C CYS A 17 -13.38 -1.92 11.77
N LEU A 18 -14.44 -2.61 11.32
CA LEU A 18 -15.80 -2.07 11.30
C LEU A 18 -16.33 -1.82 12.72
N ILE A 19 -16.08 -2.73 13.66
CA ILE A 19 -16.49 -2.57 15.06
C ILE A 19 -15.79 -1.35 15.68
N ASP A 20 -14.49 -1.19 15.44
CA ASP A 20 -13.73 -0.06 15.97
C ASP A 20 -14.18 1.28 15.35
N LEU A 21 -14.45 1.31 14.04
CA LEU A 21 -15.03 2.45 13.35
C LEU A 21 -16.39 2.85 13.95
N LEU A 22 -17.28 1.89 14.17
CA LEU A 22 -18.59 2.13 14.77
C LEU A 22 -18.44 2.66 16.21
N ASN A 23 -17.57 2.04 17.02
CA ASN A 23 -17.28 2.51 18.37
C ASN A 23 -16.75 3.95 18.38
N TYR A 24 -15.89 4.31 17.44
CA TYR A 24 -15.40 5.68 17.28
C TYR A 24 -16.54 6.66 16.97
N VAL A 25 -17.43 6.31 16.04
CA VAL A 25 -18.58 7.15 15.67
C VAL A 25 -19.51 7.34 16.87
N TYR A 26 -19.91 6.26 17.54
CA TYR A 26 -20.83 6.31 18.69
C TYR A 26 -20.27 7.17 19.83
N ARG A 27 -19.02 6.93 20.24
CA ARG A 27 -18.37 7.69 21.33
C ARG A 27 -18.28 9.19 21.06
N ASN A 28 -18.18 9.59 19.79
CA ASN A 28 -18.09 11.00 19.43
C ASN A 28 -19.45 11.64 19.18
N LEU A 29 -20.49 10.87 18.85
CA LEU A 29 -21.86 11.38 18.76
C LEU A 29 -22.54 11.54 20.13
N GLU A 30 -22.12 10.79 21.15
CA GLU A 30 -22.64 10.96 22.53
C GLU A 30 -22.26 12.29 23.17
N LYS A 31 -21.24 12.98 22.65
CA LYS A 31 -20.83 14.30 23.13
C LYS A 31 -21.82 15.35 22.61
N ARG A 32 -22.23 16.30 23.46
CA ARG A 32 -23.15 17.37 23.01
C ARG A 32 -22.43 18.28 22.01
N LYS A 33 -23.12 18.62 20.92
CA LYS A 33 -22.66 19.54 19.84
C LYS A 33 -21.47 19.05 19.01
N THR A 34 -21.24 17.75 18.93
CA THR A 34 -20.23 17.17 18.03
C THR A 34 -20.88 16.58 16.78
N SER A 35 -20.16 16.62 15.67
CA SER A 35 -20.53 15.97 14.42
C SER A 35 -19.35 15.12 13.97
N VAL A 36 -19.63 13.92 13.48
CA VAL A 36 -18.61 13.00 12.97
C VAL A 36 -18.71 12.99 11.45
N ALA A 37 -17.62 13.33 10.78
CA ALA A 37 -17.48 13.20 9.35
C ALA A 37 -16.52 12.03 9.04
N LEU A 38 -16.93 11.16 8.13
CA LEU A 38 -16.12 10.05 7.66
C LEU A 38 -15.74 10.29 6.19
N ALA A 39 -14.46 10.20 5.88
CA ALA A 39 -13.95 10.27 4.51
C ALA A 39 -13.36 8.91 4.14
N PHE A 40 -13.95 8.27 3.13
CA PHE A 40 -13.46 7.00 2.59
C PHE A 40 -12.56 7.29 1.39
N VAL A 41 -11.26 7.03 1.54
CA VAL A 41 -10.29 7.20 0.46
C VAL A 41 -9.91 5.83 -0.06
N ASN A 42 -10.16 5.59 -1.34
CA ASN A 42 -9.72 4.39 -2.03
C ASN A 42 -8.60 4.75 -3.01
N PHE A 43 -7.42 4.17 -2.83
CA PHE A 43 -6.30 4.34 -3.77
C PHE A 43 -6.44 3.30 -4.89
N GLN A 44 -6.94 3.72 -6.05
CA GLN A 44 -6.99 2.85 -7.22
C GLN A 44 -5.59 2.38 -7.56
N LYS A 45 -5.39 1.05 -7.65
CA LYS A 45 -4.11 0.43 -8.03
C LYS A 45 -2.93 0.95 -7.21
N ALA A 46 -3.08 1.05 -5.89
CA ALA A 46 -2.05 1.55 -4.99
C ALA A 46 -0.68 0.91 -5.30
N PHE A 47 -0.62 -0.40 -5.48
CA PHE A 47 0.61 -1.13 -5.79
C PHE A 47 1.21 -0.83 -7.17
N ASP A 48 0.41 -0.44 -8.18
CA ASP A 48 0.90 -0.09 -9.53
C ASP A 48 1.51 1.33 -9.58
N LEU A 49 1.12 2.21 -8.65
CA LEU A 49 1.41 3.65 -8.69
C LEU A 49 2.52 4.07 -7.73
N PHE A 50 3.02 3.18 -6.86
CA PHE A 50 4.12 3.53 -5.97
C PHE A 50 5.43 3.67 -6.74
N HIS A 51 6.03 4.86 -6.69
CA HIS A 51 7.39 5.08 -7.19
C HIS A 51 8.41 4.36 -6.32
N HIS A 52 9.33 3.64 -6.98
CA HIS A 52 10.26 2.72 -6.31
C HIS A 52 11.22 3.48 -5.37
N THR A 53 11.55 4.73 -5.73
CA THR A 53 12.38 5.63 -4.94
C THR A 53 11.77 5.97 -3.59
N THR A 54 10.45 6.09 -3.49
CA THR A 54 9.76 6.40 -2.22
C THR A 54 9.85 5.23 -1.24
N VAL A 55 9.72 3.99 -1.73
CA VAL A 55 9.80 2.79 -0.88
C VAL A 55 11.22 2.58 -0.38
N ILE A 56 12.22 2.69 -1.27
CA ILE A 56 13.65 2.52 -0.94
C ILE A 56 14.09 3.60 0.06
N ALA A 57 13.74 4.87 -0.18
CA ALA A 57 14.05 5.96 0.74
C ALA A 57 13.43 5.73 2.13
N LYS A 58 12.19 5.23 2.18
CA LYS A 58 11.53 4.92 3.46
C LYS A 58 12.21 3.75 4.18
N ALA A 59 12.64 2.71 3.46
CA ALA A 59 13.38 1.59 4.04
C ALA A 59 14.73 2.03 4.65
N ILE A 60 15.46 2.90 3.96
CA ILE A 60 16.71 3.50 4.46
C ILE A 60 16.45 4.33 5.72
N ASN A 61 15.40 5.18 5.70
CA ASN A 61 15.04 6.00 6.86
C ASN A 61 14.60 5.16 8.07
N LEU A 62 14.04 3.97 7.84
CA LEU A 62 13.69 2.99 8.88
C LEU A 62 14.90 2.14 9.32
N GLN A 63 16.11 2.44 8.86
CA GLN A 63 17.35 1.71 9.16
C GLN A 63 17.28 0.21 8.83
N VAL A 64 16.55 -0.13 7.76
CA VAL A 64 16.54 -1.49 7.23
C VAL A 64 17.94 -1.87 6.75
N HIS A 65 18.34 -3.12 7.00
CA HIS A 65 19.67 -3.61 6.65
C HIS A 65 19.98 -3.42 5.15
N PRO A 66 21.19 -2.98 4.77
CA PRO A 66 21.53 -2.68 3.36
C PRO A 66 21.26 -3.83 2.38
N ILE A 67 21.45 -5.08 2.80
CA ILE A 67 21.14 -6.26 1.98
C ILE A 67 19.64 -6.33 1.63
N LEU A 68 18.77 -6.05 2.60
CA LEU A 68 17.33 -6.03 2.37
C LEU A 68 16.92 -4.84 1.51
N VAL A 69 17.58 -3.68 1.67
CA VAL A 69 17.36 -2.52 0.81
C VAL A 69 17.74 -2.83 -0.65
N SER A 70 18.87 -3.51 -0.87
CA SER A 70 19.27 -3.99 -2.20
C SER A 70 18.23 -4.96 -2.77
N TRP A 71 17.78 -5.93 -1.97
CA TRP A 71 16.76 -6.89 -2.38
C TRP A 71 15.43 -6.21 -2.75
N PHE A 72 14.97 -5.21 -1.99
CA PHE A 72 13.80 -4.41 -2.36
C PHE A 72 14.01 -3.66 -3.67
N SER A 73 15.21 -3.10 -3.88
CA SER A 73 15.56 -2.41 -5.12
C SER A 73 15.49 -3.37 -6.33
N ASP A 74 15.98 -4.59 -6.18
CA ASP A 74 15.97 -5.61 -7.22
C ASP A 74 14.54 -6.08 -7.54
N ILE A 75 13.70 -6.27 -6.51
CA ILE A 75 12.29 -6.68 -6.69
C ILE A 75 11.43 -5.57 -7.30
N LEU A 76 11.76 -4.32 -7.05
CA LEU A 76 11.01 -3.22 -7.64
C LEU A 76 11.52 -2.96 -9.07
N SER A 77 12.82 -3.11 -9.33
CA SER A 77 13.44 -2.80 -10.63
C SER A 77 13.27 -3.92 -11.67
N HIS A 78 12.04 -4.24 -12.03
CA HIS A 78 11.76 -5.13 -13.16
C HIS A 78 11.58 -4.34 -14.47
N SER A 79 11.99 -4.94 -15.58
CA SER A 79 11.74 -4.42 -16.93
C SER A 79 10.64 -5.25 -17.59
N GLN A 80 9.68 -4.59 -18.24
CA GLN A 80 8.59 -5.26 -18.96
C GLN A 80 8.75 -5.07 -20.46
N VAL A 81 8.41 -6.12 -21.20
CA VAL A 81 8.26 -6.10 -22.65
C VAL A 81 6.82 -6.43 -22.95
N VAL A 82 6.08 -5.48 -23.50
CA VAL A 82 4.68 -5.67 -23.91
C VAL A 82 4.65 -6.02 -25.39
N ARG A 83 4.02 -7.15 -25.73
CA ARG A 83 3.65 -7.50 -27.11
C ARG A 83 2.18 -7.20 -27.32
N HIS A 84 1.87 -6.30 -28.24
CA HIS A 84 0.49 -5.99 -28.61
C HIS A 84 0.32 -6.13 -30.12
N GLN A 85 -0.60 -7.01 -30.54
CA GLN A 85 -0.96 -7.27 -31.94
C GLN A 85 0.24 -7.48 -32.89
N GLY A 86 1.21 -8.32 -32.48
CA GLY A 86 2.37 -8.67 -33.30
C GLY A 86 3.53 -7.66 -33.27
N ALA A 87 3.32 -6.46 -32.74
CA ALA A 87 4.37 -5.51 -32.45
C ALA A 87 4.97 -5.76 -31.06
N THR A 88 6.30 -5.83 -30.97
CA THR A 88 7.02 -5.93 -29.70
C THR A 88 7.58 -4.55 -29.37
N CYS A 89 7.16 -3.97 -28.25
CA CYS A 89 7.74 -2.70 -27.77
C CYS A 89 9.16 -2.95 -27.21
N PRO A 90 10.07 -1.96 -27.31
CA PRO A 90 11.41 -2.07 -26.72
C PRO A 90 11.33 -2.20 -25.19
N LEU A 91 12.39 -2.78 -24.60
CA LEU A 91 12.52 -2.98 -23.15
C LEU A 91 12.32 -1.66 -22.41
N GLN A 92 11.27 -1.57 -21.59
CA GLN A 92 10.98 -0.38 -20.81
C GLN A 92 11.21 -0.67 -19.33
N TYR A 93 12.02 0.19 -18.69
CA TYR A 93 12.22 0.17 -17.25
C TYR A 93 10.96 0.68 -16.55
N ILE A 94 10.45 -0.12 -15.63
CA ILE A 94 9.27 0.24 -14.86
C ILE A 94 9.73 1.08 -13.66
N THR A 95 9.19 2.28 -13.54
CA THR A 95 9.50 3.22 -12.45
C THR A 95 8.47 3.22 -11.33
N CYS A 96 7.35 2.52 -11.54
CA CYS A 96 6.22 2.41 -10.63
C CYS A 96 5.52 1.06 -10.80
N GLY A 97 5.16 0.42 -9.68
CA GLY A 97 4.45 -0.84 -9.71
C GLY A 97 5.18 -1.99 -9.03
N VAL A 98 4.45 -2.82 -8.29
CA VAL A 98 4.95 -4.11 -7.80
C VAL A 98 4.39 -5.21 -8.70
N SER A 99 5.23 -6.15 -9.14
CA SER A 99 4.77 -7.34 -9.87
C SER A 99 3.82 -8.14 -8.98
N HIS A 100 2.55 -8.27 -9.38
CA HIS A 100 1.62 -9.19 -8.73
C HIS A 100 1.85 -10.60 -9.29
N GLU A 101 2.33 -11.51 -8.45
CA GLU A 101 2.14 -12.95 -8.67
C GLU A 101 0.64 -13.25 -8.48
N SER A 102 0.00 -13.73 -9.53
CA SER A 102 -1.33 -14.31 -9.46
C SER A 102 -1.14 -15.82 -9.35
N GLU A 103 -1.38 -16.36 -8.16
CA GLU A 103 -1.69 -17.78 -7.95
C GLU A 103 -3.18 -18.01 -8.16
#